data_AF-A0A945W3B2-F1
#
_entry.id   AF-A0A945W3B2-F1
#
_cell.length_a   1.000
_cell.length_b   1.000
_cell.length_c   1.000
_cell.angle_alpha   90.00
_cell.angle_beta   90.00
_cell.angle_gamma   90.00
#
_symmetry.space_group_name_H-M   'P 1'
#
loop_
_entity.id
_entity.type
_entity.pdbx_description
1 polymer ?
#
loop_
_entity_poly.entity_id
_entity_poly.type
_entity_poly.pdbx_seq_one_letter_code
_entity_poly.pdbx_strand_id
1 'polypeptide(L)'
;MKAIGIFLLVVLLLGVMLSFAFGAEWLGIAWKGYFGPKHAAVERKIFKETRSFTEGKAQDLSKIRTEFMRLKPEDVSGKKALAGIVRMNFADFDPSTLNPELRRFLTQMMNYR
;
A
#
# COMPACT_ATOMS: atom_id res chain seq x y z
N MET A 1 -4.94 48.74 -41.42
CA MET A 1 -6.10 48.22 -40.64
C MET A 1 -6.24 46.70 -40.72
N LYS A 2 -6.26 46.07 -41.91
CA LYS A 2 -6.41 44.59 -42.03
C LYS A 2 -5.31 43.77 -41.34
N ALA A 3 -4.05 44.20 -41.44
CA ALA A 3 -2.92 43.52 -40.79
C ALA A 3 -3.00 43.50 -39.26
N ILE A 4 -3.50 44.58 -38.64
CA ILE A 4 -3.70 44.67 -37.19
C ILE A 4 -4.83 43.71 -36.75
N GLY A 5 -5.92 43.63 -37.52
CA GLY A 5 -7.00 42.68 -37.25
C GLY A 5 -6.55 41.22 -37.35
N ILE A 6 -5.73 40.88 -38.35
CA ILE A 6 -5.15 39.53 -38.50
C ILE A 6 -4.21 39.21 -37.33
N PHE A 7 -3.36 40.16 -36.93
CA PHE A 7 -2.45 39.98 -35.80
C PHE A 7 -3.22 39.70 -34.49
N LEU A 8 -4.25 40.49 -34.19
CA LEU A 8 -5.08 40.28 -32.99
C LEU A 8 -5.81 38.94 -33.01
N LEU A 9 -6.30 38.50 -34.17
CA LEU A 9 -6.92 37.19 -34.34
C LEU A 9 -5.92 36.05 -34.04
N VAL A 10 -4.69 36.16 -34.53
CA VAL A 10 -3.64 35.16 -34.27
C VAL A 10 -3.29 35.10 -32.78
N VAL A 11 -3.14 36.26 -32.11
CA VAL A 11 -2.87 36.30 -30.67
C VAL A 11 -4.02 35.69 -29.87
N LEU A 12 -5.27 35.98 -30.25
CA LEU A 12 -6.46 35.40 -29.61
C LEU A 12 -6.47 33.87 -29.77
N LEU A 13 -6.23 33.36 -30.98
CA LEU A 13 -6.21 31.92 -31.25
C LEU A 13 -5.10 31.21 -30.47
N LEU A 14 -3.91 31.80 -30.40
CA LEU A 14 -2.81 31.28 -29.59
C LEU A 14 -3.15 31.28 -28.10
N GLY A 15 -3.77 32.35 -27.60
CA GLY A 15 -4.21 32.43 -26.20
C GLY A 15 -5.26 31.35 -25.85
N VAL A 16 -6.22 31.11 -26.75
CA VAL A 16 -7.20 30.03 -26.58
C VAL A 16 -6.51 28.67 -26.59
N MET A 17 -5.61 28.43 -27.54
CA MET A 17 -4.91 27.15 -27.67
C MET A 17 -4.05 26.83 -26.44
N LEU A 18 -3.32 27.83 -25.92
CA LEU A 18 -2.56 27.71 -24.66
C LEU A 18 -3.48 27.45 -23.47
N SER A 19 -4.60 28.17 -23.36
CA SER A 19 -5.56 27.98 -22.27
C SER A 19 -6.12 26.55 -22.26
N PHE A 20 -6.42 26.00 -23.44
CA PHE A 20 -6.86 24.60 -23.55
C PHE A 20 -5.75 23.61 -23.18
N ALA A 21 -4.50 23.85 -23.61
CA ALA A 21 -3.38 22.98 -23.26
C ALA A 21 -3.15 22.94 -21.74
N PHE A 22 -3.08 24.09 -21.09
CA PHE A 22 -2.93 24.16 -19.63
C PHE A 22 -4.15 23.63 -18.87
N GLY A 23 -5.36 23.87 -19.37
CA GLY A 23 -6.59 23.33 -18.79
C GLY A 23 -6.66 21.80 -18.84
N ALA A 24 -6.27 21.21 -19.97
CA ALA A 24 -6.22 19.76 -20.14
C ALA A 24 -5.19 19.11 -19.20
N GLU A 25 -4.00 19.71 -19.08
CA GLU A 25 -2.96 19.25 -18.14
C GLU A 25 -3.44 19.33 -16.69
N TRP A 26 -4.06 20.44 -16.27
CA TRP A 26 -4.59 20.56 -14.91
C TRP A 26 -5.68 19.51 -14.64
N LEU A 27 -6.61 19.31 -15.57
CA LEU A 27 -7.62 18.25 -15.44
C LEU A 27 -6.97 16.87 -15.36
N GLY A 28 -5.91 16.61 -16.14
CA GLY A 28 -5.13 15.38 -16.06
C GLY A 28 -4.49 15.16 -14.69
N ILE A 29 -3.86 16.19 -14.13
CA ILE A 29 -3.26 16.15 -12.78
C ILE A 29 -4.33 15.91 -11.71
N ALA A 30 -5.46 16.62 -11.79
CA ALA A 30 -6.57 16.46 -10.85
C ALA A 30 -7.17 15.06 -10.92
N TRP A 31 -7.37 14.53 -12.15
CA TRP A 31 -7.85 13.18 -12.38
C TRP A 31 -6.89 12.14 -11.82
N LYS A 32 -5.59 12.26 -12.10
CA LYS A 32 -4.57 11.34 -11.59
C LYS A 32 -4.45 11.40 -10.07
N GLY A 33 -4.55 12.58 -9.47
CA GLY A 33 -4.55 12.76 -8.02
C GLY A 33 -5.76 12.11 -7.34
N TYR A 34 -6.93 12.16 -7.98
CA TYR A 34 -8.16 11.57 -7.43
C TYR A 34 -8.26 10.05 -7.64
N PHE A 35 -7.97 9.56 -8.86
CA PHE A 35 -8.13 8.15 -9.22
C PHE A 35 -6.88 7.31 -8.92
N GLY A 36 -5.68 7.89 -8.97
CA GLY A 36 -4.43 7.18 -8.70
C GLY A 36 -4.42 6.46 -7.35
N PRO A 37 -4.75 7.13 -6.23
CA PRO A 37 -4.83 6.48 -4.93
C PRO A 37 -5.86 5.35 -4.87
N LYS A 38 -7.00 5.51 -5.56
CA LYS A 38 -8.05 4.48 -5.61
C LYS A 38 -7.58 3.24 -6.36
N HIS A 39 -6.93 3.42 -7.51
CA HIS A 39 -6.35 2.31 -8.27
C HIS A 39 -5.28 1.58 -7.44
N ALA A 40 -4.36 2.31 -6.82
CA ALA A 40 -3.33 1.72 -5.96
C ALA A 40 -3.93 0.97 -4.76
N ALA A 41 -5.01 1.48 -4.16
CA ALA A 41 -5.70 0.80 -3.07
C ALA A 41 -6.35 -0.52 -3.52
N VAL A 42 -6.98 -0.54 -4.70
CA VAL A 42 -7.56 -1.74 -5.30
C VAL A 42 -6.48 -2.76 -5.62
N GLU A 43 -5.37 -2.33 -6.25
CA GLU A 43 -4.24 -3.21 -6.57
C GLU A 43 -3.64 -3.81 -5.30
N ARG A 44 -3.44 -3.01 -4.24
CA ARG A 44 -2.98 -3.50 -2.94
C ARG A 44 -3.94 -4.52 -2.33
N LYS A 45 -5.25 -4.31 -2.46
CA LYS A 45 -6.26 -5.25 -1.97
C LYS A 45 -6.18 -6.58 -2.72
N ILE A 46 -6.15 -6.54 -4.06
CA ILE A 46 -6.01 -7.72 -4.91
C ILE A 46 -4.74 -8.47 -4.53
N PHE A 47 -3.61 -7.76 -4.37
CA PHE A 47 -2.35 -8.35 -3.96
C PHE A 47 -2.45 -9.06 -2.60
N LYS A 48 -3.07 -8.42 -1.59
CA LYS A 48 -3.29 -9.03 -0.26
C LYS A 48 -4.16 -10.28 -0.31
N GLU A 49 -5.06 -10.37 -1.29
CA GLU A 49 -5.93 -11.54 -1.51
C GLU A 49 -5.24 -12.67 -2.30
N THR A 50 -4.05 -12.42 -2.86
CA THR A 50 -3.33 -13.46 -3.60
C THR A 50 -2.84 -14.59 -2.67
N ARG A 51 -2.80 -15.80 -3.24
CA ARG A 51 -2.26 -16.99 -2.58
C ARG A 51 -0.79 -16.82 -2.21
N SER A 52 0.02 -16.24 -3.10
CA SER A 52 1.45 -16.02 -2.88
C SER A 52 1.73 -15.10 -1.69
N PHE A 53 0.93 -14.04 -1.53
CA PHE A 53 1.03 -13.17 -0.35
C PHE A 53 0.72 -13.93 0.94
N THR A 54 -0.36 -14.72 0.94
CA THR A 54 -0.77 -15.53 2.10
C THR A 54 0.29 -16.58 2.47
N GLU A 55 0.80 -17.30 1.48
CA GLU A 55 1.85 -18.32 1.68
C GLU A 55 3.16 -17.70 2.18
N GLY A 56 3.57 -16.54 1.64
CA GLY A 56 4.73 -15.80 2.13
C GLY A 56 4.58 -15.37 3.58
N LYS A 57 3.40 -14.82 3.94
CA LYS A 57 3.08 -14.46 5.33
C LYS A 57 3.08 -15.67 6.27
N ALA A 58 2.55 -16.81 5.83
CA ALA A 58 2.58 -18.04 6.60
C ALA A 58 4.03 -18.54 6.82
N GLN A 59 4.87 -18.46 5.79
CA GLN A 59 6.28 -18.83 5.89
C GLN A 59 7.03 -17.94 6.87
N ASP A 60 6.83 -16.62 6.80
CA ASP A 60 7.47 -15.67 7.71
C ASP A 60 7.04 -15.90 9.16
N LEU A 61 5.75 -16.14 9.39
CA LEU A 61 5.23 -16.45 10.72
C LEU A 61 5.82 -17.77 11.26
N SER A 62 6.00 -18.77 10.39
CA SER A 62 6.61 -20.06 10.74
C SER A 62 8.09 -19.91 11.12
N LYS A 63 8.85 -19.05 10.41
CA LYS A 63 10.24 -18.72 10.75
C LYS A 63 10.31 -18.06 12.13
N ILE A 64 9.49 -17.03 12.36
CA ILE A 64 9.45 -16.33 13.66
C ILE A 64 9.03 -17.28 14.78
N ARG A 65 8.07 -18.18 14.54
CA ARG A 65 7.70 -19.21 15.52
C ARG A 65 8.88 -20.09 15.88
N THR A 66 9.66 -20.51 14.89
CA THR A 66 10.85 -21.34 15.11
C THR A 66 11.90 -20.60 15.95
N GLU A 67 12.13 -19.31 15.66
CA GLU A 67 13.02 -18.46 16.47
C GLU A 67 12.49 -18.29 17.90
N PHE A 68 11.20 -18.04 18.06
CA PHE A 68 10.55 -17.91 19.36
C PHE A 68 10.72 -19.16 20.23
N MET A 69 10.62 -20.36 19.61
CA MET A 69 10.82 -21.63 20.30
C MET A 69 12.29 -21.91 20.62
N ARG A 70 13.24 -21.33 19.86
CA ARG A 70 14.68 -21.45 20.14
C ARG A 70 15.13 -20.58 21.31
N LEU A 71 14.42 -19.48 21.57
CA LEU A 71 14.71 -18.63 22.72
C LEU A 71 14.40 -19.34 24.04
N LYS A 72 15.36 -19.27 24.97
CA LYS A 72 15.20 -19.81 26.32
C LYS A 72 13.98 -19.17 27.02
N PRO A 73 13.32 -19.87 27.95
CA PRO A 73 12.24 -19.29 28.73
C PRO A 73 12.62 -18.00 29.46
N GLU A 74 13.89 -17.89 29.88
CA GLU A 74 14.44 -16.72 30.59
C GLU A 74 14.57 -15.47 29.70
N ASP A 75 14.64 -15.63 28.37
CA ASP A 75 14.82 -14.51 27.43
C ASP A 75 13.48 -13.84 27.07
N VAL A 76 12.91 -13.18 28.08
CA VAL A 76 11.63 -12.46 27.95
C VAL A 76 11.76 -11.28 26.99
N SER A 77 12.92 -10.61 26.95
CA SER A 77 13.16 -9.46 26.09
C SER A 77 13.15 -9.86 24.61
N GLY A 78 13.88 -10.91 24.24
CA GLY A 78 13.91 -11.44 22.88
C GLY A 78 12.52 -11.90 22.42
N LYS A 79 11.79 -12.60 23.28
CA LYS A 79 10.41 -13.04 22.99
C LYS A 79 9.45 -11.86 22.80
N LYS A 80 9.59 -10.82 23.61
CA LYS A 80 8.80 -9.58 23.48
C LYS A 80 9.12 -8.81 22.21
N ALA A 81 10.40 -8.78 21.80
CA ALA A 81 10.83 -8.19 20.54
C ALA A 81 10.22 -8.93 19.34
N LEU A 82 10.29 -10.27 19.32
CA LEU A 82 9.66 -11.08 18.27
C LEU A 82 8.14 -10.87 18.21
N ALA A 83 7.47 -10.81 19.37
CA ALA A 83 6.05 -10.49 19.41
C ALA A 83 5.74 -9.08 18.88
N GLY A 84 6.62 -8.10 19.10
CA GLY A 84 6.54 -6.77 18.49
C GLY A 84 6.62 -6.82 16.96
N ILE A 85 7.57 -7.57 16.42
CA ILE A 85 7.74 -7.77 14.98
C ILE A 85 6.49 -8.42 14.38
N VAL A 86 5.94 -9.45 15.03
CA VAL A 86 4.70 -10.11 14.57
C VAL A 86 3.53 -9.12 14.58
N ARG A 87 3.34 -8.35 15.66
CA ARG A 87 2.27 -7.35 15.73
C ARG A 87 2.35 -6.33 14.60
N MET A 88 3.55 -5.83 14.30
CA MET A 88 3.76 -4.88 13.21
C MET A 88 3.50 -5.51 11.84
N ASN A 89 4.04 -6.70 11.59
CA ASN A 89 4.01 -7.34 10.27
C ASN A 89 2.65 -7.95 9.91
N PHE A 90 1.82 -8.25 10.92
CA PHE A 90 0.54 -8.94 10.77
C PHE A 90 -0.66 -8.10 11.22
N ALA A 91 -0.49 -6.79 11.48
CA ALA A 91 -1.56 -5.90 11.94
C ALA A 91 -2.82 -5.92 11.05
N ASP A 92 -2.63 -5.93 9.72
CA ASP A 92 -3.72 -5.93 8.72
C ASP A 92 -3.95 -7.32 8.08
N PHE A 93 -3.37 -8.38 8.63
CA PHE A 93 -3.39 -9.70 8.00
C PHE A 93 -4.58 -10.51 8.51
N ASP A 94 -5.34 -11.14 7.60
CA ASP A 94 -6.48 -11.98 7.98
C ASP A 94 -6.02 -13.35 8.53
N PRO A 95 -6.20 -13.65 9.83
CA PRO A 95 -5.78 -14.91 10.44
C PRO A 95 -6.56 -16.13 9.92
N SER A 96 -7.74 -15.92 9.30
CA SER A 96 -8.61 -16.98 8.79
C SER A 96 -7.95 -17.78 7.66
N THR A 97 -6.97 -17.17 6.99
CA THR A 97 -6.20 -17.75 5.88
C THR A 97 -5.07 -18.67 6.34
N LEU A 98 -4.70 -18.63 7.63
CA LEU A 98 -3.66 -19.49 8.20
C LEU A 98 -4.21 -20.84 8.64
N ASN A 99 -3.32 -21.84 8.67
CA ASN A 99 -3.60 -23.10 9.34
C ASN A 99 -3.86 -22.88 10.86
N PRO A 100 -4.56 -23.81 11.54
CA PRO A 100 -4.95 -23.61 12.94
C PRO A 100 -3.77 -23.40 13.90
N GLU A 101 -2.61 -23.99 13.61
CA GLU A 101 -1.41 -23.89 14.45
C GLU A 101 -0.81 -22.48 14.41
N LEU A 102 -0.53 -21.97 13.21
CA LEU A 102 0.01 -20.64 13.01
C LEU A 102 -0.98 -19.56 13.46
N ARG A 103 -2.28 -19.79 13.28
CA ARG A 103 -3.32 -18.91 13.79
C ARG A 103 -3.25 -18.78 15.31
N ARG A 104 -3.10 -19.89 16.04
CA ARG A 104 -2.92 -19.86 17.51
C ARG A 104 -1.65 -19.11 17.90
N PHE A 105 -0.55 -19.36 17.20
CA PHE A 105 0.72 -18.66 17.46
C PHE A 105 0.58 -17.14 17.23
N LEU A 106 -0.06 -16.72 16.13
CA LEU A 106 -0.34 -15.32 15.85
C LEU A 106 -1.14 -14.69 16.99
N THR A 107 -2.25 -15.31 17.40
CA THR A 107 -3.08 -14.82 18.53
C THR A 107 -2.28 -14.72 19.83
N GLN A 108 -1.38 -15.66 20.09
CA GLN A 108 -0.49 -15.60 21.25
C GLN A 108 0.45 -14.39 21.17
N MET A 109 1.09 -14.15 20.03
CA MET A 109 2.00 -13.01 19.85
C MET A 109 1.28 -11.66 19.93
N MET A 110 0.05 -11.57 19.41
CA MET A 110 -0.75 -10.33 19.49
C MET A 110 -1.07 -9.93 20.95
N ASN A 111 -1.20 -10.92 21.84
CA ASN A 111 -1.51 -10.71 23.26
C ASN A 111 -0.28 -10.78 24.18
N TYR A 112 0.92 -10.98 23.64
CA TYR A 112 2.14 -11.16 24.41
C TYR A 112 2.58 -9.82 25.04
N ARG A 113 2.74 -9.78 26.37
CA ARG A 113 3.08 -8.58 27.15
C ARG A 113 4.41 -8.72 27.88
#